data_AF-A0AAN7P1E8-F1
#
_entry.id   AF-A0AAN7P1E8-F1
#
_cell.length_a   1.000
_cell.length_b   1.000
_cell.length_c   1.000
_cell.angle_alpha   90.00
_cell.angle_beta   90.00
_cell.angle_gamma   90.00
#
_symmetry.space_group_name_H-M   'P 1'
#
loop_
_entity.id
_entity.type
_entity.pdbx_description
1 polymer ?
#
loop_
_entity_poly.entity_id
_entity_poly.type
_entity_poly.pdbx_seq_one_letter_code
_entity_poly.pdbx_strand_id
1 'polypeptide(L)'
;MSSYPDDEEVVPFDGHAGSFPKDFGYGAFDGDTDVTLSTTNEQKPRILLMGLRRSGKSSIQKVVFHKMSPNETLFLESTNKIVKDDINNSSFVQFQIWDFPGQIDFFDSTFDSDMIFGGCGALVFVIDAQDDYMDALNKLNITVTKAYKVNQNIKFEVFIHKVDGLGDDFKMESQRDIHQRANDDLSDAGYDKIHLSFHLTSIYDHSIFEAFSKVVQKLIPQLPALENLLNIVNTNSAIEKSFLFDVVSKIYIATDSTPVDMQSYELCCDMIDVVIDVSWIYGYSVKEEQETTAFDEQSSSLIKLNNGTVLYLREVNKFLALVCILREDNFDHKGVIDYNFLCFREAIQQVFELRNKHQSMTNSSSPVINGKNIHGDGHVNSNFIDETN
;
A
#
# COMPACT_ATOMS: atom_id res chain seq x y z
N MET A 1 -5.50 -62.51 -50.93
CA MET A 1 -6.63 -62.62 -49.99
C MET A 1 -6.49 -61.43 -49.06
N SER A 2 -7.49 -60.51 -49.07
CA SER A 2 -7.57 -59.18 -48.42
C SER A 2 -6.54 -58.13 -48.88
N SER A 3 -6.80 -56.97 -49.51
CA SER A 3 -7.90 -55.97 -49.58
C SER A 3 -8.22 -55.22 -48.27
N TYR A 4 -7.92 -53.91 -48.28
CA TYR A 4 -8.42 -52.87 -47.37
C TYR A 4 -9.94 -52.71 -47.51
N PRO A 5 -10.61 -52.16 -46.48
CA PRO A 5 -11.04 -50.76 -46.60
C PRO A 5 -10.92 -49.93 -45.30
N ASP A 6 -10.95 -48.62 -45.52
CA ASP A 6 -11.19 -47.53 -44.57
C ASP A 6 -12.53 -47.68 -43.83
N ASP A 7 -12.61 -47.17 -42.60
CA ASP A 7 -13.83 -46.61 -42.01
C ASP A 7 -13.45 -45.53 -40.98
N GLU A 8 -13.62 -44.27 -41.40
CA GLU A 8 -13.75 -43.10 -40.53
C GLU A 8 -15.17 -43.07 -39.96
N GLU A 9 -15.32 -43.07 -38.64
CA GLU A 9 -16.57 -42.63 -37.99
C GLU A 9 -16.36 -41.29 -37.28
N VAL A 10 -16.95 -40.26 -37.89
CA VAL A 10 -17.20 -38.93 -37.34
C VAL A 10 -18.44 -39.01 -36.45
N VAL A 11 -18.34 -38.58 -35.19
CA VAL A 11 -19.48 -38.40 -34.28
C VAL A 11 -19.34 -37.03 -33.59
N PRO A 12 -20.41 -36.22 -33.47
CA PRO A 12 -20.35 -34.78 -33.72
C PRO A 12 -20.05 -33.92 -32.47
N PHE A 13 -19.42 -32.77 -32.74
CA PHE A 13 -19.26 -31.65 -31.83
C PHE A 13 -20.62 -30.95 -31.66
N ASP A 14 -21.23 -31.05 -30.47
CA ASP A 14 -22.37 -30.22 -30.07
C ASP A 14 -21.91 -29.26 -28.98
N GLY A 15 -21.86 -27.98 -29.33
CA GLY A 15 -21.42 -26.93 -28.43
C GLY A 15 -22.59 -26.47 -27.58
N HIS A 16 -22.50 -26.63 -26.25
CA HIS A 16 -23.20 -25.82 -25.26
C HIS A 16 -22.25 -25.54 -24.08
N ALA A 17 -22.05 -24.25 -23.81
CA ALA A 17 -21.29 -23.73 -22.67
C ALA A 17 -22.00 -24.11 -21.36
N GLY A 18 -21.44 -25.09 -20.65
CA GLY A 18 -21.91 -25.53 -19.34
C GLY A 18 -21.50 -24.56 -18.24
N SER A 19 -22.43 -23.73 -17.81
CA SER A 19 -22.41 -22.94 -16.58
C SER A 19 -22.05 -23.79 -15.35
N PHE A 20 -21.20 -23.25 -14.47
CA PHE A 20 -20.86 -23.82 -13.15
C PHE A 20 -22.11 -24.29 -12.37
N PRO A 21 -22.08 -25.46 -11.71
CA PRO A 21 -23.17 -25.91 -10.86
C PRO A 21 -23.34 -25.02 -9.62
N LYS A 22 -24.51 -24.38 -9.52
CA LYS A 22 -25.03 -23.77 -8.29
C LYS A 22 -25.49 -24.90 -7.36
N ASP A 23 -24.68 -25.25 -6.37
CA ASP A 23 -25.15 -25.84 -5.10
C ASP A 23 -23.98 -25.93 -4.09
N PHE A 24 -23.75 -24.82 -3.38
CA PHE A 24 -23.19 -24.83 -2.03
C PHE A 24 -24.09 -23.92 -1.18
N GLY A 25 -25.00 -24.54 -0.45
CA GLY A 25 -25.93 -23.87 0.46
C GLY A 25 -25.19 -23.38 1.70
N TYR A 26 -25.25 -22.07 1.94
CA TYR A 26 -24.94 -21.48 3.24
C TYR A 26 -26.08 -21.80 4.22
N GLY A 27 -25.75 -22.52 5.28
CA GLY A 27 -26.63 -22.71 6.43
C GLY A 27 -26.85 -21.37 7.16
N ALA A 28 -28.11 -21.11 7.50
CA ALA A 28 -28.52 -20.00 8.35
C ALA A 28 -27.91 -20.13 9.76
N PHE A 29 -27.25 -19.07 10.23
CA PHE A 29 -27.01 -18.84 11.65
C PHE A 29 -27.63 -17.49 12.01
N ASP A 30 -28.75 -17.58 12.72
CA ASP A 30 -29.41 -16.49 13.43
C ASP A 30 -29.02 -16.67 14.91
N GLY A 31 -28.57 -15.61 15.57
CA GLY A 31 -28.07 -15.69 16.94
C GLY A 31 -27.24 -14.47 17.35
N ASP A 32 -27.94 -13.36 17.56
CA ASP A 32 -27.46 -12.11 18.14
C ASP A 32 -26.41 -12.31 19.25
N THR A 33 -25.22 -11.77 19.02
CA THR A 33 -24.36 -11.30 20.09
C THR A 33 -23.91 -9.90 19.71
N ASP A 34 -24.58 -8.90 20.27
CA ASP A 34 -24.24 -7.48 20.22
C ASP A 34 -22.80 -7.27 20.74
N VAL A 35 -21.82 -7.42 19.85
CA VAL A 35 -20.51 -6.79 20.03
C VAL A 35 -20.68 -5.36 19.56
N THR A 36 -20.96 -4.51 20.55
CA THR A 36 -20.90 -3.06 20.43
C THR A 36 -19.57 -2.69 19.79
N LEU A 37 -19.62 -2.35 18.50
CA LEU A 37 -18.53 -1.75 17.73
C LEU A 37 -18.13 -0.45 18.42
N SER A 38 -17.19 -0.55 19.35
CA SER A 38 -16.49 0.59 19.91
C SER A 38 -15.76 1.29 18.77
N THR A 39 -16.13 2.54 18.57
CA THR A 39 -15.45 3.57 17.78
C THR A 39 -13.95 3.63 18.11
N THR A 40 -13.13 2.85 17.42
CA THR A 40 -11.66 2.94 17.44
C THR A 40 -11.14 3.09 16.01
N ASN A 41 -11.57 4.15 15.32
CA ASN A 41 -11.18 4.45 13.94
C ASN A 41 -10.19 5.62 13.83
N GLU A 42 -9.51 5.94 14.94
CA GLU A 42 -8.55 7.05 15.04
C GLU A 42 -7.17 6.50 15.43
N GLN A 43 -6.33 6.21 14.43
CA GLN A 43 -4.84 6.18 14.49
C GLN A 43 -4.17 5.50 13.29
N LYS A 44 -4.92 4.94 12.32
CA LYS A 44 -4.32 4.43 11.09
C LYS A 44 -3.97 5.58 10.13
N PRO A 45 -2.74 5.68 9.61
CA PRO A 45 -2.40 6.67 8.60
C PRO A 45 -3.33 6.52 7.39
N ARG A 46 -3.86 7.63 6.90
CA ARG A 46 -4.74 7.65 5.71
C ARG A 46 -3.97 8.18 4.51
N ILE A 47 -4.12 7.48 3.39
CA ILE A 47 -3.63 7.90 2.08
C ILE A 47 -4.84 8.33 1.25
N LEU A 48 -4.85 9.59 0.81
CA LEU A 48 -5.94 10.11 -0.02
C LEU A 48 -5.49 10.09 -1.48
N LEU A 49 -6.26 9.42 -2.34
CA LEU A 49 -6.08 9.45 -3.80
C LEU A 49 -7.02 10.50 -4.39
N MET A 50 -6.44 11.59 -4.91
CA MET A 50 -7.16 12.72 -5.50
C MET A 50 -6.71 13.00 -6.94
N GLY A 51 -7.52 13.72 -7.71
CA GLY A 51 -7.18 14.14 -9.08
C GLY A 51 -8.40 14.25 -10.00
N LEU A 52 -8.21 14.57 -11.26
CA LEU A 52 -9.29 14.75 -12.25
C LEU A 52 -10.05 13.47 -12.60
N ARG A 53 -11.30 13.59 -13.05
CA ARG A 53 -12.07 12.44 -13.55
C ARG A 53 -11.27 11.74 -14.66
N ARG A 54 -11.25 10.39 -14.64
CA ARG A 54 -10.51 9.54 -15.59
C ARG A 54 -8.98 9.60 -15.52
N SER A 55 -8.39 10.25 -14.51
CA SER A 55 -6.92 10.25 -14.33
C SER A 55 -6.32 8.91 -13.88
N GLY A 56 -7.14 7.90 -13.54
CA GLY A 56 -6.67 6.53 -13.25
C GLY A 56 -6.59 6.12 -11.76
N LYS A 57 -7.05 6.95 -10.83
CA LYS A 57 -7.05 6.67 -9.37
C LYS A 57 -7.57 5.28 -8.97
N SER A 58 -8.78 4.94 -9.43
CA SER A 58 -9.43 3.67 -9.08
C SER A 58 -8.72 2.47 -9.72
N SER A 59 -8.14 2.65 -10.90
CA SER A 59 -7.29 1.64 -11.56
C SER A 59 -6.03 1.38 -10.73
N ILE A 60 -5.35 2.45 -10.32
CA ILE A 60 -4.17 2.39 -9.45
C ILE A 60 -4.48 1.60 -8.16
N GLN A 61 -5.56 1.96 -7.46
CA GLN A 61 -5.94 1.29 -6.22
C GLN A 61 -6.17 -0.22 -6.42
N LYS A 62 -6.90 -0.61 -7.47
CA LYS A 62 -7.21 -2.02 -7.72
C LYS A 62 -6.00 -2.82 -8.19
N VAL A 63 -5.14 -2.25 -9.02
CA VAL A 63 -3.91 -2.93 -9.48
C VAL A 63 -2.96 -3.19 -8.31
N VAL A 64 -2.73 -2.18 -7.47
CA VAL A 64 -1.74 -2.30 -6.38
C VAL A 64 -2.25 -3.16 -5.22
N PHE A 65 -3.50 -2.98 -4.79
CA PHE A 65 -4.00 -3.59 -3.55
C PHE A 65 -4.90 -4.81 -3.75
N HIS A 66 -5.55 -4.93 -4.91
CA HIS A 66 -6.44 -6.06 -5.22
C HIS A 66 -5.83 -7.02 -6.24
N LYS A 67 -4.59 -6.78 -6.69
CA LYS A 67 -3.91 -7.56 -7.74
C LYS A 67 -4.74 -7.71 -9.02
N MET A 68 -5.57 -6.71 -9.34
CA MET A 68 -6.34 -6.68 -10.58
C MET A 68 -5.40 -6.52 -11.78
N SER A 69 -5.64 -7.25 -12.87
CA SER A 69 -4.83 -7.10 -14.07
C SER A 69 -5.02 -5.71 -14.69
N PRO A 70 -3.96 -5.02 -15.16
CA PRO A 70 -4.07 -3.71 -15.80
C PRO A 70 -5.09 -3.68 -16.95
N ASN A 71 -5.21 -4.77 -17.72
CA ASN A 71 -6.15 -4.89 -18.83
C ASN A 71 -7.61 -4.94 -18.37
N GLU A 72 -7.88 -5.47 -17.18
CA GLU A 72 -9.23 -5.51 -16.60
C GLU A 72 -9.68 -4.12 -16.13
N THR A 73 -8.74 -3.22 -15.85
CA THR A 73 -9.06 -1.87 -15.38
C THR A 73 -9.79 -1.01 -16.40
N LEU A 74 -9.73 -1.36 -17.69
CA LEU A 74 -10.46 -0.71 -18.78
C LEU A 74 -11.99 -0.80 -18.58
N PHE A 75 -12.46 -1.82 -17.87
CA PHE A 75 -13.88 -2.07 -17.61
C PHE A 75 -14.38 -1.45 -16.31
N LEU A 76 -13.55 -0.66 -15.62
CA LEU A 76 -13.96 0.01 -14.39
C LEU A 76 -14.97 1.12 -14.66
N GLU A 77 -16.06 1.09 -13.91
CA GLU A 77 -17.06 2.14 -13.92
C GLU A 77 -16.54 3.42 -13.25
N SER A 78 -17.13 4.57 -13.59
CA SER A 78 -16.77 5.84 -12.95
C SER A 78 -17.17 5.82 -11.47
N THR A 79 -16.20 6.08 -10.59
CA THR A 79 -16.43 6.26 -9.15
C THR A 79 -17.33 7.47 -8.90
N ASN A 80 -18.48 7.24 -8.24
CA ASN A 80 -19.47 8.27 -7.90
C ASN A 80 -19.53 8.61 -6.41
N LYS A 81 -18.88 7.81 -5.56
CA LYS A 81 -18.83 7.96 -4.10
C LYS A 81 -17.40 7.72 -3.61
N ILE A 82 -17.04 8.28 -2.46
CA ILE A 82 -15.75 8.00 -1.84
C ILE A 82 -15.71 6.52 -1.48
N VAL A 83 -14.75 5.80 -2.05
CA VAL A 83 -14.49 4.40 -1.70
C VAL A 83 -13.40 4.40 -0.65
N LYS A 84 -13.70 3.84 0.52
CA LYS A 84 -12.74 3.66 1.61
C LYS A 84 -12.31 2.20 1.62
N ASP A 85 -11.01 1.99 1.60
CA ASP A 85 -10.41 0.68 1.56
C ASP A 85 -9.41 0.54 2.70
N ASP A 86 -9.62 -0.46 3.52
CA ASP A 86 -8.85 -0.72 4.73
C ASP A 86 -7.79 -1.78 4.42
N ILE A 87 -6.56 -1.33 4.13
CA ILE A 87 -5.44 -2.24 3.91
C ILE A 87 -4.91 -2.66 5.28
N ASN A 88 -5.36 -3.84 5.72
CA ASN A 88 -4.91 -4.49 6.95
C ASN A 88 -4.15 -5.80 6.66
N ASN A 89 -3.60 -5.93 5.45
CA ASN A 89 -2.97 -7.16 4.99
C ASN A 89 -1.73 -7.53 5.82
N SER A 90 -1.14 -6.58 6.56
CA SER A 90 -0.01 -6.83 7.45
C SER A 90 -0.19 -6.07 8.77
N SER A 91 0.25 -6.68 9.88
CA SER A 91 0.33 -5.99 11.19
C SER A 91 1.23 -4.74 11.15
N PHE A 92 2.06 -4.60 10.10
CA PHE A 92 3.05 -3.56 9.99
C PHE A 92 2.59 -2.34 9.17
N VAL A 93 1.81 -2.60 8.12
CA VAL A 93 1.31 -1.60 7.18
C VAL A 93 -0.21 -1.60 7.26
N GLN A 94 -0.73 -0.82 8.21
CA GLN A 94 -2.15 -0.57 8.36
C GLN A 94 -2.42 0.86 7.92
N PHE A 95 -3.01 1.03 6.74
CA PHE A 95 -3.45 2.33 6.27
C PHE A 95 -4.82 2.22 5.61
N GLN A 96 -5.51 3.35 5.56
CA GLN A 96 -6.76 3.46 4.81
C GLN A 96 -6.49 4.22 3.52
N ILE A 97 -6.90 3.66 2.40
CA ILE A 97 -6.90 4.35 1.11
C ILE A 97 -8.30 4.88 0.84
N TRP A 98 -8.38 6.18 0.57
CA TRP A 98 -9.64 6.80 0.19
C TRP A 98 -9.54 7.26 -1.26
N ASP A 99 -10.35 6.67 -2.13
CA ASP A 99 -10.47 7.05 -3.54
C ASP A 99 -11.59 8.10 -3.69
N PHE A 100 -11.22 9.30 -4.14
CA PHE A 100 -12.13 10.42 -4.30
C PHE A 100 -12.69 10.50 -5.73
N PRO A 101 -14.02 10.65 -5.90
CA PRO A 101 -14.60 10.91 -7.21
C PRO A 101 -14.02 12.18 -7.84
N GLY A 102 -13.58 12.10 -9.10
CA GLY A 102 -12.91 13.21 -9.79
C GLY A 102 -13.80 14.42 -10.13
N GLN A 103 -15.08 14.37 -9.77
CA GLN A 103 -16.06 15.46 -9.90
C GLN A 103 -16.27 16.21 -8.59
N ILE A 104 -15.58 15.85 -7.50
CA ILE A 104 -15.79 16.53 -6.22
C ILE A 104 -15.41 18.00 -6.36
N ASP A 105 -16.41 18.84 -6.18
CA ASP A 105 -16.23 20.25 -5.97
C ASP A 105 -15.81 20.43 -4.51
N PHE A 106 -14.54 20.75 -4.28
CA PHE A 106 -14.00 20.92 -2.92
C PHE A 106 -14.67 22.09 -2.17
N PHE A 107 -15.55 22.84 -2.83
CA PHE A 107 -16.35 23.93 -2.25
C PHE A 107 -17.67 23.48 -1.65
N ASP A 108 -18.06 22.22 -1.79
CA ASP A 108 -19.33 21.76 -1.23
C ASP A 108 -19.21 21.58 0.30
N SER A 109 -19.99 22.36 1.04
CA SER A 109 -20.03 22.42 2.51
C SER A 109 -20.48 21.11 3.18
N THR A 110 -20.84 20.12 2.38
CA THR A 110 -21.21 18.77 2.81
C THR A 110 -19.99 17.87 3.09
N PHE A 111 -18.79 18.27 2.63
CA PHE A 111 -17.55 17.55 2.91
C PHE A 111 -16.81 18.18 4.08
N ASP A 112 -16.81 17.49 5.23
CA ASP A 112 -15.99 17.83 6.39
C ASP A 112 -14.49 17.69 6.05
N SER A 113 -13.96 18.75 5.44
CA SER A 113 -12.57 18.85 5.02
C SER A 113 -11.63 18.67 6.21
N ASP A 114 -12.04 19.14 7.38
CA ASP A 114 -11.29 18.99 8.63
C ASP A 114 -11.19 17.52 9.07
N MET A 115 -12.27 16.73 8.91
CA MET A 115 -12.27 15.31 9.24
C MET A 115 -11.48 14.48 8.22
N ILE A 116 -11.54 14.86 6.93
CA ILE A 116 -10.86 14.18 5.84
C ILE A 116 -9.34 14.43 5.92
N PHE A 117 -8.91 15.69 6.02
CA PHE A 117 -7.51 16.06 6.00
C PHE A 117 -6.84 15.98 7.38
N GLY A 118 -7.59 16.08 8.49
CA GLY A 118 -7.06 16.00 9.84
C GLY A 118 -6.39 14.66 10.15
N GLY A 119 -6.93 13.55 9.64
CA GLY A 119 -6.36 12.21 9.79
C GLY A 119 -5.46 11.76 8.63
N CYS A 120 -5.18 12.64 7.66
CA CYS A 120 -4.39 12.31 6.47
C CYS A 120 -2.90 12.31 6.79
N GLY A 121 -2.19 11.23 6.42
CA GLY A 121 -0.73 11.17 6.48
C GLY A 121 -0.07 11.59 5.17
N ALA A 122 -0.66 11.16 4.04
CA ALA A 122 -0.17 11.50 2.70
C ALA A 122 -1.33 11.74 1.74
N LEU A 123 -1.18 12.75 0.90
CA LEU A 123 -2.09 13.07 -0.19
C LEU A 123 -1.37 12.78 -1.51
N VAL A 124 -1.92 11.84 -2.26
CA VAL A 124 -1.44 11.46 -3.59
C VAL A 124 -2.37 12.06 -4.63
N PHE A 125 -1.84 13.00 -5.42
CA PHE A 125 -2.60 13.64 -6.50
C PHE A 125 -2.18 13.07 -7.85
N VAL A 126 -3.14 12.50 -8.58
CA VAL A 126 -2.91 11.79 -9.85
C VAL A 126 -3.24 12.71 -11.03
N ILE A 127 -2.21 13.08 -11.80
CA ILE A 127 -2.28 13.85 -13.04
C ILE A 127 -2.15 12.90 -14.22
N ASP A 128 -3.03 13.01 -15.21
CA ASP A 128 -2.90 12.27 -16.46
C ASP A 128 -1.88 12.97 -17.37
N ALA A 129 -0.81 12.28 -17.76
CA ALA A 129 0.24 12.84 -18.61
C ALA A 129 -0.13 12.85 -20.11
N GLN A 130 -1.19 12.14 -20.50
CA GLN A 130 -1.65 12.06 -21.89
C GLN A 130 -2.72 13.11 -22.23
N ASP A 131 -3.32 13.74 -21.22
CA ASP A 131 -4.36 14.76 -21.35
C ASP A 131 -3.81 16.15 -20.97
N ASP A 132 -4.60 17.20 -21.17
CA ASP A 132 -4.23 18.55 -20.75
C ASP A 132 -4.19 18.64 -19.22
N TYR A 133 -2.98 18.79 -18.67
CA TYR A 133 -2.73 18.87 -17.23
C TYR A 133 -2.92 20.28 -16.64
N MET A 134 -3.25 21.30 -17.44
CA MET A 134 -3.45 22.67 -16.93
C MET A 134 -4.58 22.74 -15.89
N ASP A 135 -5.72 22.12 -16.18
CA ASP A 135 -6.83 22.02 -15.23
C ASP A 135 -6.47 21.18 -14.00
N ALA A 136 -5.61 20.17 -14.19
CA ALA A 136 -5.14 19.31 -13.11
C ALA A 136 -4.24 20.08 -12.14
N LEU A 137 -3.34 20.93 -12.65
CA LEU A 137 -2.44 21.79 -11.87
C LEU A 137 -3.22 22.83 -11.05
N ASN A 138 -4.22 23.49 -11.66
CA ASN A 138 -5.09 24.42 -10.95
C ASN A 138 -5.80 23.74 -9.77
N LYS A 139 -6.36 22.53 -10.00
CA LYS A 139 -7.00 21.76 -8.92
C LYS A 139 -6.00 21.23 -7.89
N LEU A 140 -4.78 20.88 -8.30
CA LEU A 140 -3.71 20.47 -7.39
C LEU A 140 -3.43 21.60 -6.40
N ASN A 141 -3.21 22.83 -6.88
CA ASN A 141 -2.93 23.98 -6.02
C ASN A 141 -4.07 24.24 -5.02
N ILE A 142 -5.33 24.26 -5.49
CA ILE A 142 -6.50 24.43 -4.60
C ILE A 142 -6.56 23.32 -3.53
N THR A 143 -6.29 22.07 -3.92
CA THR A 143 -6.33 20.91 -3.02
C THR A 143 -5.21 20.97 -1.98
N VAL A 144 -3.98 21.24 -2.42
CA VAL A 144 -2.78 21.30 -1.57
C VAL A 144 -2.90 22.45 -0.57
N THR A 145 -3.29 23.64 -1.01
CA THR A 145 -3.46 24.81 -0.12
C THR A 145 -4.56 24.58 0.91
N LYS A 146 -5.67 23.94 0.53
CA LYS A 146 -6.75 23.60 1.46
C LYS A 146 -6.32 22.53 2.46
N ALA A 147 -5.66 21.47 2.01
CA ALA A 147 -5.17 20.40 2.88
C ALA A 147 -4.11 20.91 3.86
N TYR A 148 -3.17 21.75 3.41
CA TYR A 148 -2.11 22.31 4.24
C TYR A 148 -2.64 23.26 5.32
N LYS A 149 -3.75 23.98 5.06
CA LYS A 149 -4.43 24.81 6.07
C LYS A 149 -5.01 23.98 7.22
N VAL A 150 -5.49 22.77 6.94
CA VAL A 150 -6.05 21.87 7.96
C VAL A 150 -4.93 21.15 8.70
N ASN A 151 -3.97 20.59 7.97
CA ASN A 151 -2.89 19.79 8.54
C ASN A 151 -1.57 20.03 7.80
N GLN A 152 -0.63 20.66 8.51
CA GLN A 152 0.70 21.00 7.97
C GLN A 152 1.65 19.80 7.88
N ASN A 153 1.31 18.67 8.52
CA ASN A 153 2.15 17.47 8.54
C ASN A 153 1.86 16.52 7.37
N ILE A 154 0.89 16.82 6.50
CA ILE A 154 0.57 16.01 5.32
C ILE A 154 1.76 15.99 4.36
N LYS A 155 2.11 14.80 3.87
CA LYS A 155 3.05 14.63 2.76
C LYS A 155 2.32 14.74 1.42
N PHE A 156 2.81 15.59 0.54
CA PHE A 156 2.21 15.81 -0.78
C PHE A 156 3.01 15.10 -1.86
N GLU A 157 2.35 14.20 -2.56
CA GLU A 157 2.94 13.35 -3.60
C GLU A 157 2.10 13.50 -4.87
N VAL A 158 2.76 13.74 -5.99
CA VAL A 158 2.12 13.96 -7.29
C VAL A 158 2.54 12.82 -8.21
N PHE A 159 1.56 12.06 -8.69
CA PHE A 159 1.76 10.99 -9.66
C PHE A 159 1.44 11.52 -11.04
N ILE A 160 2.48 11.62 -11.87
CA ILE A 160 2.36 11.87 -13.30
C ILE A 160 2.09 10.51 -13.93
N HIS A 161 0.83 10.27 -14.25
CA HIS A 161 0.30 8.95 -14.55
C HIS A 161 0.08 8.73 -16.04
N LYS A 162 -0.03 7.46 -16.46
CA LYS A 162 -0.18 7.01 -17.86
C LYS A 162 1.01 7.36 -18.75
N VAL A 163 2.23 7.21 -18.22
CA VAL A 163 3.47 7.49 -18.96
C VAL A 163 3.86 6.38 -19.95
N ASP A 164 3.11 5.28 -20.00
CA ASP A 164 3.36 4.08 -20.83
C ASP A 164 3.42 4.36 -22.34
N GLY A 165 2.60 5.28 -22.84
CA GLY A 165 2.56 5.64 -24.26
C GLY A 165 3.52 6.77 -24.67
N LEU A 166 4.31 7.31 -23.74
CA LEU A 166 5.12 8.51 -23.95
C LEU A 166 6.59 8.14 -24.20
N GLY A 167 7.24 8.87 -25.11
CA GLY A 167 8.69 8.78 -25.29
C GLY A 167 9.44 9.33 -24.08
N ASP A 168 10.64 8.82 -23.79
CA ASP A 168 11.40 9.20 -22.59
C ASP A 168 11.75 10.71 -22.55
N ASP A 169 12.02 11.32 -23.70
CA ASP A 169 12.23 12.77 -23.82
C ASP A 169 10.99 13.55 -23.38
N PHE A 170 9.80 13.11 -23.80
CA PHE A 170 8.54 13.75 -23.45
C PHE A 170 8.19 13.55 -21.98
N LYS A 171 8.52 12.39 -21.38
CA LYS A 171 8.36 12.16 -19.93
C LYS A 171 9.20 13.16 -19.12
N MET A 172 10.46 13.32 -19.49
CA MET A 172 11.39 14.24 -18.84
C MET A 172 10.94 15.70 -18.97
N GLU A 173 10.49 16.10 -20.16
CA GLU A 173 9.97 17.44 -20.40
C GLU A 173 8.68 17.71 -19.61
N SER A 174 7.72 16.79 -19.68
CA SER A 174 6.44 16.90 -18.95
C SER A 174 6.67 16.94 -17.45
N GLN A 175 7.56 16.11 -16.92
CA GLN A 175 7.92 16.13 -15.50
C GLN A 175 8.52 17.47 -15.10
N ARG A 176 9.46 18.01 -15.89
CA ARG A 176 10.08 19.30 -15.62
C ARG A 176 9.06 20.43 -15.67
N ASP A 177 8.17 20.44 -16.66
CA ASP A 177 7.16 21.48 -16.82
C ASP A 177 6.13 21.45 -15.68
N ILE A 178 5.58 20.27 -15.37
CA ILE A 178 4.65 20.07 -14.23
C ILE A 178 5.33 20.45 -12.91
N HIS A 179 6.58 20.06 -12.71
CA HIS A 179 7.33 20.39 -11.50
C HIS A 179 7.56 21.89 -11.35
N GLN A 180 7.95 22.57 -12.43
CA GLN A 180 8.19 24.01 -12.39
C GLN A 180 6.88 24.76 -12.12
N ARG A 181 5.83 24.51 -12.92
CA ARG A 181 4.54 25.21 -12.76
C ARG A 181 3.90 24.98 -11.41
N ALA A 182 3.87 23.74 -10.92
CA ALA A 182 3.27 23.45 -9.63
C ALA A 182 4.00 24.14 -8.46
N ASN A 183 5.33 24.28 -8.54
CA ASN A 183 6.08 25.01 -7.51
C ASN A 183 5.96 26.52 -7.66
N ASP A 184 5.97 27.05 -8.88
CA ASP A 184 5.78 28.48 -9.16
C ASP A 184 4.39 28.92 -8.63
N ASP A 185 3.34 28.17 -8.95
CA ASP A 185 1.96 28.42 -8.49
C ASP A 185 1.81 28.36 -6.95
N LEU A 186 2.58 27.50 -6.28
CA LEU A 186 2.60 27.42 -4.81
C LEU A 186 3.39 28.58 -4.20
N SER A 187 4.48 29.00 -4.84
CA SER A 187 5.29 30.15 -4.41
C SER A 187 4.51 31.46 -4.56
N ASP A 188 3.76 31.63 -5.66
CA ASP A 188 2.88 32.77 -5.91
C ASP A 188 1.74 32.85 -4.86
N ALA A 189 1.25 31.70 -4.40
CA ALA A 189 0.27 31.61 -3.33
C ALA A 189 0.88 31.83 -1.91
N GLY A 190 2.21 31.97 -1.80
CA GLY A 190 2.93 32.23 -0.56
C GLY A 190 3.21 30.98 0.29
N TYR A 191 3.24 29.79 -0.31
CA TYR A 191 3.43 28.50 0.39
C TYR A 191 4.79 27.85 0.08
N ASP A 192 5.90 28.60 0.22
CA ASP A 192 7.26 28.12 -0.07
C ASP A 192 7.74 26.94 0.80
N LYS A 193 7.02 26.63 1.89
CA LYS A 193 7.36 25.52 2.80
C LYS A 193 6.81 24.17 2.35
N ILE A 194 5.92 24.15 1.36
CA ILE A 194 5.30 22.91 0.90
C ILE A 194 6.25 22.24 -0.09
N HIS A 195 6.68 21.02 0.24
CA HIS A 195 7.50 20.22 -0.66
C HIS A 195 6.63 19.20 -1.40
N LEU A 196 6.49 19.38 -2.72
CA LEU A 196 5.85 18.40 -3.59
C LEU A 196 6.89 17.38 -4.06
N SER A 197 6.56 16.09 -3.96
CA SER A 197 7.37 15.01 -4.57
C SER A 197 6.67 14.50 -5.81
N PHE A 198 7.40 14.35 -6.92
CA PHE A 198 6.83 13.94 -8.21
C PHE A 198 7.33 12.56 -8.60
N HIS A 199 6.41 11.69 -9.04
CA HIS A 199 6.72 10.34 -9.49
C HIS A 199 6.07 10.09 -10.85
N LEU A 200 6.85 9.55 -11.79
CA LEU A 200 6.33 9.03 -13.05
C LEU A 200 5.75 7.64 -12.78
N THR A 201 4.51 7.41 -13.18
CA THR A 201 3.80 6.16 -12.87
C THR A 201 3.02 5.62 -14.06
N SER A 202 3.02 4.31 -14.24
CA SER A 202 2.05 3.59 -15.07
C SER A 202 1.55 2.35 -14.32
N ILE A 203 0.36 1.88 -14.70
CA ILE A 203 -0.19 0.62 -14.19
C ILE A 203 0.34 -0.60 -14.97
N TYR A 204 0.98 -0.39 -16.11
CA TYR A 204 1.52 -1.46 -16.96
C TYR A 204 2.97 -1.82 -16.61
N ASP A 205 3.66 -0.96 -15.88
CA ASP A 205 5.01 -1.18 -15.37
C ASP A 205 5.00 -1.23 -13.83
N HIS A 206 6.14 -1.53 -13.22
CA HIS A 206 6.23 -1.61 -11.76
C HIS A 206 6.40 -0.24 -11.10
N SER A 207 6.43 0.86 -11.88
CA SER A 207 6.75 2.20 -11.39
C SER A 207 5.72 2.70 -10.38
N ILE A 208 4.46 2.29 -10.53
CA ILE A 208 3.41 2.59 -9.57
C ILE A 208 3.69 1.98 -8.20
N PHE A 209 4.20 0.74 -8.15
CA PHE A 209 4.54 0.08 -6.90
C PHE A 209 5.75 0.74 -6.25
N GLU A 210 6.75 1.16 -7.04
CA GLU A 210 7.90 1.90 -6.55
C GLU A 210 7.48 3.26 -5.96
N ALA A 211 6.62 4.00 -6.66
CA ALA A 211 6.08 5.27 -6.20
C ALA A 211 5.31 5.09 -4.89
N PHE A 212 4.40 4.12 -4.81
CA PHE A 212 3.70 3.81 -3.56
C PHE A 212 4.62 3.40 -2.43
N SER A 213 5.69 2.66 -2.72
CA SER A 213 6.69 2.28 -1.71
C SER A 213 7.36 3.50 -1.10
N LYS A 214 7.73 4.51 -1.91
CA LYS A 214 8.24 5.79 -1.42
C LYS A 214 7.21 6.56 -0.59
N VAL A 215 5.93 6.55 -0.99
CA VAL A 215 4.84 7.17 -0.21
C VAL A 215 4.68 6.48 1.14
N VAL A 216 4.62 5.15 1.18
CA VAL A 216 4.45 4.36 2.39
C VAL A 216 5.66 4.51 3.32
N GLN A 217 6.87 4.54 2.79
CA GLN A 217 8.09 4.80 3.56
C GLN A 217 8.03 6.11 4.33
N LYS A 218 7.60 7.20 3.68
CA LYS A 218 7.46 8.52 4.31
C LYS A 218 6.41 8.55 5.44
N LEU A 219 5.49 7.59 5.46
CA LEU A 219 4.47 7.46 6.50
C LEU A 219 4.96 6.67 7.72
N ILE A 220 6.07 5.96 7.63
CA ILE A 220 6.57 5.09 8.70
C ILE A 220 7.57 5.87 9.57
N PRO A 221 7.25 6.18 10.83
CA PRO A 221 8.12 7.01 11.68
C PRO A 221 9.43 6.30 12.07
N GLN A 222 9.47 4.97 12.00
CA GLN A 222 10.63 4.15 12.38
C GLN A 222 11.50 3.75 11.18
N LEU A 223 11.26 4.34 10.00
CA LEU A 223 12.02 4.05 8.79
C LEU A 223 13.55 4.14 9.00
N PRO A 224 14.12 5.17 9.68
CA PRO A 224 15.56 5.26 9.86
C PRO A 224 16.16 4.08 10.64
N ALA A 225 15.41 3.49 11.57
CA ALA A 225 15.87 2.31 12.30
C ALA A 225 15.93 1.08 11.38
N LEU A 226 14.94 0.90 10.51
CA LEU A 226 14.89 -0.20 9.54
C LEU A 226 15.98 -0.07 8.47
N GLU A 227 16.18 1.13 7.93
CA GLU A 227 17.27 1.41 6.98
C GLU A 227 18.63 1.10 7.61
N ASN A 228 18.86 1.51 8.86
CA ASN A 228 20.10 1.19 9.57
C ASN A 228 20.29 -0.32 9.78
N LEU A 229 19.23 -1.05 10.14
CA LEU A 229 19.29 -2.51 10.26
C LEU A 229 19.64 -3.17 8.93
N LEU A 230 19.03 -2.73 7.82
CA LEU A 230 19.36 -3.21 6.48
C LEU A 230 20.82 -2.90 6.09
N ASN A 231 21.29 -1.68 6.37
CA ASN A 231 22.68 -1.31 6.11
C ASN A 231 23.68 -2.19 6.89
N ILE A 232 23.38 -2.52 8.15
CA ILE A 232 24.21 -3.41 8.98
C ILE A 232 24.27 -4.82 8.37
N VAL A 233 23.13 -5.38 7.97
CA VAL A 233 23.07 -6.72 7.35
C VAL A 233 23.82 -6.74 6.03
N ASN A 234 23.66 -5.71 5.20
CA ASN A 234 24.30 -5.66 3.89
C ASN A 234 25.81 -5.54 4.01
N THR A 235 26.29 -4.69 4.92
CA THR A 235 27.73 -4.50 5.16
C THR A 235 28.38 -5.79 5.69
N ASN A 236 27.72 -6.48 6.62
CA ASN A 236 28.28 -7.69 7.25
C ASN A 236 28.15 -8.95 6.39
N SER A 237 27.22 -8.96 5.42
CA SER A 237 26.92 -10.12 4.57
C SER A 237 27.36 -9.93 3.12
N ALA A 238 28.04 -8.82 2.80
CA ALA A 238 28.47 -8.45 1.45
C ALA A 238 27.34 -8.50 0.40
N ILE A 239 26.14 -8.04 0.81
CA ILE A 239 24.95 -7.93 -0.04
C ILE A 239 25.03 -6.58 -0.77
N GLU A 240 24.79 -6.57 -2.08
CA GLU A 240 24.83 -5.35 -2.89
C GLU A 240 23.58 -4.48 -2.66
N LYS A 241 22.41 -5.11 -2.58
CA LYS A 241 21.13 -4.44 -2.41
C LYS A 241 20.15 -5.28 -1.60
N SER A 242 19.33 -4.65 -0.76
CA SER A 242 18.29 -5.35 0.00
C SER A 242 16.98 -4.57 0.03
N PHE A 243 15.88 -5.31 -0.07
CA PHE A 243 14.53 -4.77 -0.02
C PHE A 243 13.71 -5.57 1.00
N LEU A 244 13.01 -4.87 1.87
CA LEU A 244 12.02 -5.46 2.77
C LEU A 244 10.63 -5.26 2.16
N PHE A 245 10.08 -6.31 1.57
CA PHE A 245 8.81 -6.30 0.85
C PHE A 245 7.63 -6.73 1.71
N ASP A 246 6.47 -6.13 1.47
CA ASP A 246 5.18 -6.74 1.76
C ASP A 246 4.80 -7.69 0.62
N VAL A 247 4.65 -8.98 0.93
CA VAL A 247 4.46 -10.05 -0.07
C VAL A 247 3.15 -9.89 -0.85
N VAL A 248 2.10 -9.35 -0.21
CA VAL A 248 0.79 -9.21 -0.85
C VAL A 248 0.76 -8.01 -1.79
N SER A 249 1.16 -6.83 -1.32
CA SER A 249 1.10 -5.60 -2.14
C SER A 249 2.32 -5.38 -3.04
N LYS A 250 3.40 -6.16 -2.86
CA LYS A 250 4.72 -5.97 -3.50
C LYS A 250 5.35 -4.60 -3.22
N ILE A 251 4.85 -3.88 -2.22
CA ILE A 251 5.40 -2.60 -1.78
C ILE A 251 6.62 -2.88 -0.90
N TYR A 252 7.76 -2.24 -1.18
CA TYR A 252 8.91 -2.31 -0.28
C TYR A 252 8.79 -1.25 0.81
N ILE A 253 8.88 -1.70 2.05
CA ILE A 253 8.66 -0.86 3.22
C ILE A 253 9.95 -0.21 3.69
N ALA A 254 11.09 -0.87 3.45
CA ALA A 254 12.40 -0.31 3.72
C ALA A 254 13.38 -0.86 2.69
N THR A 255 14.38 -0.06 2.36
CA THR A 255 15.54 -0.46 1.55
C THR A 255 16.79 0.12 2.21
N ASP A 256 17.95 -0.35 1.79
CA ASP A 256 19.22 0.19 2.23
C ASP A 256 19.50 1.57 1.60
N SER A 257 20.53 2.24 2.08
CA SER A 257 20.88 3.61 1.69
C SER A 257 21.33 3.79 0.24
N THR A 258 21.62 2.71 -0.50
CA THR A 258 21.98 2.82 -1.92
C THR A 258 20.77 3.23 -2.76
N PRO A 259 20.95 3.98 -3.86
CA PRO A 259 19.83 4.34 -4.73
C PRO A 259 19.16 3.08 -5.29
N VAL A 260 17.82 3.12 -5.38
CA VAL A 260 17.03 2.03 -5.95
C VAL A 260 17.13 2.11 -7.47
N ASP A 261 17.60 1.02 -8.07
CA ASP A 261 17.49 0.79 -9.51
C ASP A 261 16.16 0.12 -9.83
N MET A 262 15.45 0.65 -10.82
CA MET A 262 14.13 0.19 -11.21
C MET A 262 14.15 -1.25 -11.74
N GLN A 263 15.19 -1.62 -12.49
CA GLN A 263 15.32 -2.98 -13.04
C GLN A 263 15.54 -4.01 -11.93
N SER A 264 16.37 -3.66 -10.95
CA SER A 264 16.60 -4.47 -9.76
C SER A 264 15.33 -4.66 -8.94
N TYR A 265 14.49 -3.61 -8.84
CA TYR A 265 13.19 -3.68 -8.18
C TYR A 265 12.20 -4.59 -8.91
N GLU A 266 12.05 -4.43 -10.23
CA GLU A 266 11.21 -5.27 -11.08
C GLU A 266 11.56 -6.75 -10.93
N LEU A 267 12.85 -7.07 -11.02
CA LEU A 267 13.36 -8.43 -10.85
C LEU A 267 13.03 -9.03 -9.48
N CYS A 268 13.05 -8.21 -8.41
CA CYS A 268 12.65 -8.66 -7.07
C CYS A 268 11.14 -8.90 -6.96
N CYS A 269 10.31 -8.07 -7.59
CA CYS A 269 8.86 -8.29 -7.65
C CYS A 269 8.51 -9.59 -8.38
N ASP A 270 9.12 -9.82 -9.54
CA ASP A 270 8.92 -11.05 -10.33
C ASP A 270 9.41 -12.29 -9.56
N MET A 271 10.51 -12.17 -8.81
CA MET A 271 10.97 -13.24 -7.92
C MET A 271 9.91 -13.60 -6.87
N ILE A 272 9.27 -12.61 -6.24
CA ILE A 272 8.21 -12.86 -5.25
C ILE A 272 7.04 -13.60 -5.91
N ASP A 273 6.61 -13.18 -7.10
CA ASP A 273 5.53 -13.88 -7.82
C ASP A 273 5.89 -15.34 -8.10
N VAL A 274 7.09 -15.60 -8.64
CA VAL A 274 7.54 -16.98 -8.90
C VAL A 274 7.55 -17.80 -7.62
N VAL A 275 8.07 -17.26 -6.52
CA VAL A 275 8.14 -17.98 -5.24
C VAL A 275 6.73 -18.29 -4.72
N ILE A 276 5.83 -17.31 -4.76
CA ILE A 276 4.48 -17.47 -4.24
C ILE A 276 3.66 -18.41 -5.13
N ASP A 277 3.72 -18.27 -6.45
CA ASP A 277 2.96 -19.11 -7.39
C ASP A 277 3.42 -20.58 -7.34
N VAL A 278 4.73 -20.83 -7.30
CA VAL A 278 5.27 -22.19 -7.12
C VAL A 278 4.87 -22.76 -5.76
N SER A 279 4.89 -21.95 -4.71
CA SER A 279 4.48 -22.37 -3.36
C SER A 279 2.98 -22.63 -3.27
N TRP A 280 2.13 -21.92 -4.02
CA TRP A 280 0.70 -22.23 -4.13
C TRP A 280 0.45 -23.57 -4.83
N ILE A 281 1.26 -23.92 -5.84
CA ILE A 281 1.11 -25.18 -6.58
C ILE A 281 1.60 -26.38 -5.75
N TYR A 282 2.79 -26.27 -5.14
CA TYR A 282 3.48 -27.41 -4.52
C TYR A 282 3.53 -27.38 -2.99
N GLY A 283 3.35 -26.21 -2.37
CA GLY A 283 3.33 -26.04 -0.91
C GLY A 283 2.05 -26.51 -0.25
N TYR A 284 1.08 -27.01 -1.02
CA TYR A 284 -0.15 -27.57 -0.51
C TYR A 284 0.11 -28.91 0.20
N SER A 285 0.36 -28.86 1.50
CA SER A 285 0.39 -30.06 2.33
C SER A 285 -1.03 -30.49 2.67
N VAL A 286 -1.47 -31.63 2.14
CA VAL A 286 -2.81 -32.24 2.33
C VAL A 286 -3.07 -32.66 3.80
N LYS A 287 -2.15 -32.40 4.74
CA LYS A 287 -2.11 -33.13 6.01
C LYS A 287 -2.72 -32.45 7.24
N GLU A 288 -3.07 -31.17 7.23
CA GLU A 288 -3.68 -30.56 8.42
C GLU A 288 -4.77 -29.55 8.04
N GLU A 289 -5.91 -29.60 8.74
CA GLU A 289 -7.07 -28.70 8.62
C GLU A 289 -6.78 -27.25 9.09
N GLN A 290 -5.53 -26.80 8.97
CA GLN A 290 -5.11 -25.42 9.24
C GLN A 290 -4.94 -24.68 7.91
N GLU A 291 -5.37 -23.42 7.88
CA GLU A 291 -5.26 -22.51 6.72
C GLU A 291 -3.86 -22.62 6.08
N THR A 292 -3.77 -23.27 4.92
CA THR A 292 -2.51 -23.44 4.20
C THR A 292 -2.09 -22.10 3.60
N THR A 293 -1.12 -21.45 4.23
CA THR A 293 -0.50 -20.23 3.69
C THR A 293 0.66 -20.63 2.78
N ALA A 294 0.67 -20.16 1.53
CA ALA A 294 1.79 -20.39 0.60
C ALA A 294 3.10 -19.71 1.03
N PHE A 295 3.07 -18.93 2.12
CA PHE A 295 4.21 -18.28 2.72
C PHE A 295 4.22 -18.61 4.21
N ASP A 296 5.32 -19.19 4.68
CA ASP A 296 5.52 -19.71 6.03
C ASP A 296 6.86 -19.26 6.62
N GLU A 297 7.10 -19.53 7.91
CA GLU A 297 8.33 -19.09 8.61
C GLU A 297 9.63 -19.73 8.08
N GLN A 298 9.52 -20.75 7.22
CA GLN A 298 10.64 -21.45 6.59
C GLN A 298 10.80 -21.07 5.12
N SER A 299 9.95 -20.20 4.60
CA SER A 299 9.94 -19.78 3.20
C SER A 299 11.25 -19.09 2.86
N SER A 300 11.98 -19.70 1.94
CA SER A 300 13.21 -19.17 1.40
C SER A 300 13.36 -19.59 -0.06
N SER A 301 13.99 -18.72 -0.85
CA SER A 301 14.24 -18.99 -2.26
C SER A 301 15.59 -18.41 -2.68
N LEU A 302 16.24 -19.08 -3.62
CA LEU A 302 17.53 -18.72 -4.16
C LEU A 302 17.47 -18.86 -5.68
N ILE A 303 17.65 -17.76 -6.40
CA ILE A 303 17.69 -17.75 -7.86
C ILE A 303 19.07 -17.25 -8.29
N LYS A 304 19.80 -18.07 -9.04
CA LYS A 304 21.09 -17.70 -9.63
C LYS A 304 20.91 -17.31 -11.09
N LEU A 305 21.39 -16.14 -11.46
CA LEU A 305 21.40 -15.66 -12.84
C LEU A 305 22.71 -16.02 -13.53
N ASN A 306 22.69 -16.07 -14.86
CA ASN A 306 23.84 -16.43 -15.69
C ASN A 306 25.00 -15.42 -15.65
N ASN A 307 24.76 -14.20 -15.16
CA ASN A 307 25.73 -13.12 -15.04
C ASN A 307 26.44 -13.09 -13.68
N GLY A 308 26.27 -14.14 -12.85
CA GLY A 308 26.87 -14.24 -11.52
C GLY A 308 26.13 -13.43 -10.44
N THR A 309 24.95 -12.89 -10.74
CA THR A 309 24.05 -12.29 -9.74
C THR A 309 23.18 -13.37 -9.10
N VAL A 310 23.00 -13.30 -7.79
CA VAL A 310 22.20 -14.21 -6.99
C VAL A 310 21.12 -13.41 -6.27
N LEU A 311 19.87 -13.79 -6.46
CA LEU A 311 18.72 -13.26 -5.74
C LEU A 311 18.40 -14.20 -4.60
N TYR A 312 18.24 -13.64 -3.40
CA TYR A 312 17.99 -14.41 -2.20
C TYR A 312 16.79 -13.85 -1.45
N LEU A 313 15.76 -14.68 -1.29
CA LEU A 313 14.54 -14.33 -0.57
C LEU A 313 14.46 -15.14 0.71
N ARG A 314 14.11 -14.48 1.80
CA ARG A 314 13.85 -15.07 3.11
C ARG A 314 12.63 -14.43 3.77
N GLU A 315 11.81 -15.25 4.42
CA GLU A 315 10.72 -14.76 5.26
C GLU A 315 11.24 -14.06 6.52
N VAL A 316 10.63 -12.90 6.84
CA VAL A 316 10.87 -12.13 8.07
C VAL A 316 9.66 -12.22 9.00
N ASN A 317 8.45 -12.11 8.44
CA ASN A 317 7.18 -12.29 9.12
C ASN A 317 6.14 -12.78 8.09
N LYS A 318 4.96 -13.23 8.52
CA LYS A 318 3.87 -13.77 7.68
C LYS A 318 3.53 -12.93 6.43
N PHE A 319 3.80 -11.63 6.49
CA PHE A 319 3.52 -10.70 5.39
C PHE A 319 4.79 -10.03 4.84
N LEU A 320 5.93 -10.17 5.51
CA LEU A 320 7.17 -9.49 5.17
C LEU A 320 8.24 -10.46 4.69
N ALA A 321 8.81 -10.16 3.53
CA ALA A 321 9.94 -10.89 2.96
C ALA A 321 11.14 -9.96 2.78
N LEU A 322 12.33 -10.44 3.12
CA LEU A 322 13.58 -9.79 2.74
C LEU A 322 14.04 -10.38 1.41
N VAL A 323 14.26 -9.53 0.42
CA VAL A 323 14.86 -9.90 -0.87
C VAL A 323 16.20 -9.19 -1.00
N CYS A 324 17.25 -9.97 -1.26
CA CYS A 324 18.63 -9.51 -1.33
C CYS A 324 19.21 -9.82 -2.71
N ILE A 325 20.00 -8.89 -3.23
CA ILE A 325 20.79 -9.06 -4.44
C ILE A 325 22.26 -9.11 -4.04
N LEU A 326 22.95 -10.17 -4.45
CA LEU A 326 24.35 -10.41 -4.12
C LEU A 326 25.09 -11.03 -5.31
N ARG A 327 26.42 -11.04 -5.23
CA ARG A 327 27.28 -11.73 -6.20
C ARG A 327 27.51 -13.17 -5.80
N GLU A 328 27.66 -14.04 -6.79
CA GLU A 328 27.92 -15.47 -6.57
C GLU A 328 29.18 -15.68 -5.72
N ASP A 329 30.24 -14.90 -5.95
CA ASP A 329 31.49 -14.95 -5.19
C ASP A 329 31.30 -14.68 -3.68
N ASN A 330 30.29 -13.88 -3.32
CA ASN A 330 29.98 -13.56 -1.92
C ASN A 330 29.07 -14.60 -1.27
N PHE A 331 28.48 -15.51 -2.05
CA PHE A 331 27.53 -16.51 -1.54
C PHE A 331 28.20 -17.77 -0.97
N ASP A 332 29.52 -17.92 -1.13
CA ASP A 332 30.29 -19.06 -0.60
C ASP A 332 30.19 -19.19 0.93
N HIS A 333 29.90 -18.08 1.63
CA HIS A 333 29.69 -18.04 3.08
C HIS A 333 28.22 -17.96 3.49
N LYS A 334 27.34 -18.72 2.84
CA LYS A 334 25.89 -18.78 3.15
C LYS A 334 25.56 -18.90 4.64
N GLY A 335 26.34 -19.67 5.41
CA GLY A 335 26.11 -19.83 6.85
C GLY A 335 26.22 -18.52 7.66
N VAL A 336 27.09 -17.60 7.24
CA VAL A 336 27.24 -16.29 7.88
C VAL A 336 26.05 -15.40 7.52
N ILE A 337 25.62 -15.42 6.25
CA ILE A 337 24.45 -14.68 5.77
C ILE A 337 23.19 -15.13 6.54
N ASP A 338 23.02 -16.44 6.71
CA ASP A 338 21.89 -17.01 7.45
C ASP A 338 21.90 -16.62 8.93
N TYR A 339 23.07 -16.60 9.57
CA TYR A 339 23.20 -16.14 10.96
C TYR A 339 22.89 -14.64 11.11
N ASN A 340 23.42 -13.81 10.22
CA ASN A 340 23.15 -12.38 10.20
C ASN A 340 21.67 -12.10 9.95
N PHE A 341 21.03 -12.90 9.08
CA PHE A 341 19.60 -12.82 8.82
C PHE A 341 18.77 -13.16 10.06
N LEU A 342 19.14 -14.19 10.83
CA LEU A 342 18.45 -14.51 12.09
C LEU A 342 18.51 -13.34 13.08
N CYS A 343 19.68 -12.74 13.25
CA CYS A 343 19.85 -11.56 14.11
C CYS A 343 18.99 -10.38 13.62
N PHE A 344 18.91 -10.17 12.31
CA PHE A 344 18.07 -9.15 11.70
C PHE A 344 16.58 -9.40 11.92
N ARG A 345 16.12 -10.64 11.75
CA ARG A 345 14.73 -11.03 11.98
C ARG A 345 14.32 -10.76 13.42
N GLU A 346 15.15 -11.14 14.39
CA GLU A 346 14.93 -10.85 15.81
C GLU A 346 14.90 -9.33 16.10
N ALA A 347 15.82 -8.56 15.50
CA ALA A 347 15.85 -7.11 15.66
C ALA A 347 14.58 -6.45 15.11
N ILE A 348 14.10 -6.89 13.94
CA ILE A 348 12.85 -6.40 13.36
C ILE A 348 11.65 -6.70 14.26
N GLN A 349 11.55 -7.91 14.82
CA GLN A 349 10.48 -8.26 15.75
C GLN A 349 10.50 -7.36 17.00
N GLN A 350 11.67 -7.04 17.55
CA GLN A 350 11.79 -6.12 18.68
C GLN A 350 11.35 -4.69 18.33
N VAL A 351 11.71 -4.18 17.15
CA VAL A 351 11.25 -2.86 16.68
C VAL A 351 9.72 -2.83 16.58
N PHE A 352 9.10 -3.92 16.14
CA PHE A 352 7.65 -4.04 16.06
C PHE A 352 6.97 -4.10 17.43
N GLU A 353 7.52 -4.84 18.39
CA GLU A 353 7.00 -4.86 19.76
C GLU A 353 7.03 -3.47 20.41
N LEU A 354 8.11 -2.71 20.18
CA LEU A 354 8.26 -1.36 20.71
C LEU A 354 7.20 -0.42 20.11
N ARG A 355 6.86 -0.55 18.82
CA ARG A 355 5.76 0.19 18.20
C ARG A 355 4.42 -0.10 18.86
N ASN A 356 4.10 -1.38 19.07
CA ASN A 356 2.83 -1.79 19.69
C ASN A 356 2.72 -1.32 21.15
N LYS A 357 3.83 -1.35 21.90
CA LYS A 357 3.91 -0.80 23.26
C LYS A 357 3.75 0.72 23.28
N HIS A 358 4.29 1.44 22.29
CA HIS A 358 4.13 2.89 22.21
C HIS A 358 2.69 3.29 21.90
N GLN A 359 2.01 2.57 20.98
CA GLN A 359 0.59 2.79 20.69
C GLN A 359 -0.33 2.47 21.87
N SER A 360 -0.02 1.45 22.67
CA SER A 360 -0.82 1.12 23.87
C SER A 360 -0.63 2.13 25.01
N MET A 361 0.58 2.69 25.17
CA MET A 361 0.85 3.73 26.17
C MET A 361 0.17 5.07 25.81
N THR A 362 0.17 5.49 24.54
CA THR A 362 -0.51 6.73 24.11
C THR A 362 -2.02 6.69 24.31
N ASN A 363 -2.63 5.50 24.21
CA ASN A 363 -4.07 5.32 24.42
C ASN A 363 -4.49 5.35 25.91
N SER A 364 -3.55 5.27 26.84
CA SER A 364 -3.80 5.37 28.28
C SER A 364 -3.69 6.79 28.85
N SER A 365 -3.21 7.76 28.06
CA SER A 365 -2.92 9.14 28.50
C SER A 365 -3.95 10.20 28.10
N SER A 366 -5.08 9.83 27.49
CA SER A 366 -6.19 10.76 27.24
C SER A 366 -7.02 10.95 28.53
N PRO A 367 -7.12 12.16 29.11
CA PRO A 367 -7.91 12.36 30.31
C PRO A 367 -9.39 12.29 29.95
N VAL A 368 -10.07 11.22 30.40
CA VAL A 368 -11.53 11.12 30.35
C VAL A 368 -12.10 12.16 31.32
N ILE A 369 -12.50 13.32 30.78
CA ILE A 369 -13.38 14.26 31.50
C ILE A 369 -14.76 13.59 31.55
N ASN A 370 -15.01 12.84 32.61
CA ASN A 370 -16.31 12.23 32.89
C ASN A 370 -17.33 13.33 33.24
N GLY A 371 -18.05 13.81 32.23
CA GLY A 371 -19.27 14.60 32.40
C GLY A 371 -20.38 13.75 33.01
N LYS A 372 -20.56 13.83 34.33
CA LYS A 372 -21.77 13.32 35.01
C LYS A 372 -22.96 14.20 34.64
N ASN A 373 -23.80 13.73 33.72
CA ASN A 373 -25.19 14.16 33.64
C ASN A 373 -25.94 13.59 34.85
N ILE A 374 -26.25 14.45 35.81
CA ILE A 374 -27.17 14.17 36.92
C ILE A 374 -28.58 14.47 36.39
N HIS A 375 -29.38 13.43 36.19
CA HIS A 375 -30.83 13.56 36.10
C HIS A 375 -31.37 14.03 37.46
N GLY A 376 -32.18 15.09 37.41
CA GLY A 376 -32.86 15.61 38.58
C GLY A 376 -33.97 14.68 39.05
N ASP A 377 -34.06 14.53 40.36
CA ASP A 377 -35.33 14.38 41.05
C ASP A 377 -35.25 15.13 42.38
N GLY A 378 -36.32 15.85 42.67
CA GLY A 378 -36.32 16.99 43.58
C GLY A 378 -36.21 16.64 45.07
N HIS A 379 -35.75 17.63 45.84
CA HIS A 379 -36.48 18.07 47.04
C HIS A 379 -35.99 19.46 47.46
N VAL A 380 -36.99 20.31 47.73
CA VAL A 380 -36.93 21.66 48.27
C VAL A 380 -36.18 21.70 49.60
N ASN A 381 -35.23 22.63 49.78
CA ASN A 381 -35.26 23.56 50.91
C ASN A 381 -34.29 24.75 50.77
N SER A 382 -34.86 25.90 51.11
CA SER A 382 -34.29 27.23 51.30
C SER A 382 -33.28 27.29 52.45
N ASN A 383 -32.32 28.23 52.34
CA ASN A 383 -31.70 29.09 53.38
C ASN A 383 -30.24 29.39 52.97
N PHE A 384 -29.91 30.61 52.53
CA PHE A 384 -29.51 31.80 53.31
C PHE A 384 -27.98 31.98 53.37
N ILE A 385 -27.54 33.18 52.94
CA ILE A 385 -26.40 34.01 53.42
C ILE A 385 -25.00 33.49 53.05
N ASP A 386 -24.25 34.15 52.16
CA ASP A 386 -23.46 35.41 52.29
C ASP A 386 -22.16 35.24 53.11
N GLU A 387 -21.19 36.10 52.77
CA GLU A 387 -19.80 36.25 53.26
C GLU A 387 -18.70 35.62 52.36
N THR A 388 -18.08 36.38 51.46
CA THR A 388 -16.91 37.28 51.65
C THR A 388 -15.68 36.61 52.27
N ASN A 389 -14.66 36.36 51.43
CA ASN A 389 -13.40 37.13 51.45
C ASN A 389 -12.63 36.92 50.14
#